data_AF-A0A356KUI6-F1
#
_entry.id   AF-A0A356KUI6-F1
#
_cell.length_a   1.000
_cell.length_b   1.000
_cell.length_c   1.000
_cell.angle_alpha   90.00
_cell.angle_beta   90.00
_cell.angle_gamma   90.00
#
_symmetry.space_group_name_H-M   'P 1'
#
loop_
_entity.id
_entity.type
_entity.pdbx_description
1 polymer ?
#
loop_
_entity_poly.entity_id
_entity_poly.type
_entity_poly.pdbx_seq_one_letter_code
_entity_poly.pdbx_strand_id
1 'polypeptide(L)'
;SPFPAEAGRYHLYVSLACPWAHRTIIVRHLKGLEDAIGLTVVDPIRDERGWAFTDEPDPLEGFEFLAEAYRKSDPEFEGRVTVPVLWDRVEQRIVNNESSEILRMLNAEFDAFAEHPELDLYPLALRAEIDEVNERVYRTINNGVYKAGFATSQEAYAEAVSELFESLDWLDERLARQRYLVGSQPTEADWRLFTTLIRFDVVYVGHFKCNLRRIADYPHLSGYLRDLYQQPGISETVDFDHIKRHYYVTHDKINPTRVVPLGPALELDAPHGREELA
;
A
#
# COMPACT_ATOMS: atom_id res chain seq x y z
N SER A 1 -4.58 -1.47 26.69
CA SER A 1 -5.52 -1.69 25.57
C SER A 1 -6.28 -2.98 25.82
N PRO A 2 -7.58 -3.14 25.44
CA PRO A 2 -8.24 -4.46 25.39
C PRO A 2 -7.59 -5.43 24.39
N PHE A 3 -6.75 -4.90 23.51
CA PHE A 3 -5.93 -5.64 22.55
C PHE A 3 -4.44 -5.39 22.86
N PRO A 4 -3.83 -6.13 23.80
CA PRO A 4 -2.40 -6.05 24.09
C PRO A 4 -1.56 -6.70 22.99
N ALA A 5 -0.41 -6.12 22.63
CA ALA A 5 0.52 -6.74 21.70
C ALA A 5 1.04 -8.08 22.27
N GLU A 6 0.83 -9.16 21.50
CA GLU A 6 1.18 -10.53 21.85
C GLU A 6 1.57 -11.30 20.57
N ALA A 7 2.72 -11.96 20.58
CA ALA A 7 3.16 -12.79 19.47
C ALA A 7 2.18 -13.96 19.23
N GLY A 8 1.82 -14.18 17.96
CA GLY A 8 0.93 -15.24 17.51
C GLY A 8 -0.57 -14.94 17.68
N ARG A 9 -0.95 -13.85 18.37
CA ARG A 9 -2.36 -13.47 18.59
C ARG A 9 -2.99 -12.82 17.37
N TYR A 10 -2.23 -11.99 16.65
CA TYR A 10 -2.77 -11.17 15.58
C TYR A 10 -2.45 -11.73 14.20
N HIS A 11 -3.33 -11.44 13.25
CA HIS A 11 -3.19 -11.88 11.86
C HIS A 11 -3.61 -10.78 10.91
N LEU A 12 -2.90 -10.64 9.79
CA LEU A 12 -3.22 -9.70 8.73
C LEU A 12 -3.89 -10.42 7.55
N TYR A 13 -5.10 -10.00 7.18
CA TYR A 13 -5.66 -10.32 5.87
C TYR A 13 -5.35 -9.18 4.90
N VAL A 14 -4.67 -9.52 3.80
CA VAL A 14 -4.15 -8.54 2.85
C VAL A 14 -4.42 -8.97 1.41
N SER A 15 -4.31 -8.03 0.48
CA SER A 15 -4.11 -8.33 -0.94
C SER A 15 -2.80 -7.68 -1.38
N LEU A 16 -1.93 -8.44 -2.06
CA LEU A 16 -0.69 -7.91 -2.67
C LEU A 16 -1.00 -6.83 -3.73
N ALA A 17 -2.22 -6.80 -4.26
CA ALA A 17 -2.65 -5.78 -5.20
C ALA A 17 -2.99 -4.43 -4.56
N CYS A 18 -3.42 -4.44 -3.30
CA CYS A 18 -3.96 -3.27 -2.61
C CYS A 18 -2.83 -2.38 -2.05
N PRO A 19 -2.73 -1.09 -2.45
CA PRO A 19 -1.65 -0.22 -1.96
C PRO A 19 -1.78 0.12 -0.46
N TRP A 20 -3.00 0.11 0.08
CA TRP A 20 -3.23 0.31 1.52
C TRP A 20 -2.78 -0.90 2.34
N ALA A 21 -3.08 -2.12 1.87
CA ALA A 21 -2.61 -3.34 2.54
C ALA A 21 -1.11 -3.53 2.39
N HIS A 22 -0.54 -3.16 1.25
CA HIS A 22 0.90 -3.26 1.01
C HIS A 22 1.71 -2.43 2.03
N ARG A 23 1.17 -1.33 2.57
CA ARG A 23 1.81 -0.57 3.67
C ARG A 23 2.05 -1.44 4.92
N THR A 24 1.05 -2.24 5.30
CA THR A 24 1.15 -3.09 6.50
C THR A 24 2.07 -4.27 6.27
N ILE A 25 2.12 -4.80 5.03
CA ILE A 25 3.08 -5.85 4.64
C ILE A 25 4.51 -5.32 4.77
N ILE A 26 4.78 -4.14 4.21
CA ILE A 26 6.10 -3.51 4.28
C ILE A 26 6.53 -3.28 5.73
N VAL A 27 5.66 -2.71 6.58
CA VAL A 27 6.05 -2.44 7.98
C VAL A 27 6.19 -3.72 8.80
N ARG A 28 5.36 -4.74 8.55
CA ARG A 28 5.55 -6.07 9.13
C ARG A 28 6.94 -6.63 8.79
N HIS A 29 7.36 -6.49 7.53
CA HIS A 29 8.67 -6.93 7.06
C HIS A 29 9.82 -6.12 7.67
N LEU A 30 9.76 -4.80 7.58
CA LEU A 30 10.81 -3.91 8.08
C LEU A 30 11.04 -4.02 9.59
N LYS A 31 9.99 -4.33 10.36
CA LYS A 31 10.09 -4.55 11.81
C LYS A 31 10.52 -5.98 12.16
N GLY A 32 10.56 -6.92 11.20
CA GLY A 32 10.80 -8.33 11.47
C GLY A 32 9.69 -8.94 12.34
N LEU A 33 8.43 -8.74 11.96
CA LEU A 33 7.25 -9.19 12.72
C LEU A 33 6.63 -10.48 12.13
N GLU A 34 7.36 -11.20 11.30
CA GLU A 34 6.87 -12.35 10.54
C GLU A 34 6.37 -13.46 11.45
N ASP A 35 7.13 -13.77 12.49
CA ASP A 35 6.83 -14.80 13.48
C ASP A 35 5.76 -14.34 14.48
N ALA A 36 5.66 -13.03 14.72
CA ALA A 36 4.74 -12.46 15.70
C ALA A 36 3.33 -12.26 15.13
N ILE A 37 3.20 -11.93 13.84
CA ILE A 37 1.94 -11.58 13.21
C ILE A 37 1.80 -12.40 11.93
N GLY A 38 0.79 -13.27 11.87
CA GLY A 38 0.54 -14.05 10.67
C GLY A 38 -0.01 -13.20 9.52
N LEU A 39 0.02 -13.75 8.31
CA LEU A 39 -0.45 -13.09 7.09
C LEU A 39 -1.19 -14.09 6.19
N THR A 40 -2.41 -13.75 5.75
CA THR A 40 -3.10 -14.46 4.66
C THR A 40 -3.36 -13.49 3.52
N VAL A 41 -3.05 -13.93 2.29
CA VAL A 41 -3.28 -13.17 1.06
C VAL A 41 -4.59 -13.62 0.43
N VAL A 42 -5.51 -12.68 0.16
CA VAL A 42 -6.74 -12.93 -0.61
C VAL A 42 -6.47 -12.95 -2.11
N ASP A 43 -7.38 -13.57 -2.88
CA ASP A 43 -7.35 -13.59 -4.34
C ASP A 43 -7.26 -12.14 -4.91
N PRO A 44 -6.41 -11.91 -5.94
CA PRO A 44 -6.30 -10.59 -6.54
C PRO A 44 -7.57 -10.13 -7.27
N ILE A 45 -8.39 -11.04 -7.79
CA ILE A 45 -9.65 -10.75 -8.48
C ILE A 45 -10.77 -10.66 -7.45
N ARG A 46 -11.39 -9.47 -7.40
CA ARG A 46 -12.56 -9.23 -6.56
C ARG A 46 -13.80 -9.15 -7.44
N ASP A 47 -14.88 -9.81 -7.04
CA ASP A 47 -16.19 -9.57 -7.63
C ASP A 47 -17.12 -8.83 -6.65
N GLU A 48 -18.42 -8.84 -6.95
CA GLU A 48 -19.46 -8.22 -6.12
C GLU A 48 -19.59 -8.81 -4.71
N ARG A 49 -19.08 -10.02 -4.48
CA ARG A 49 -19.05 -10.68 -3.16
C ARG A 49 -17.88 -10.23 -2.30
N GLY A 50 -16.92 -9.48 -2.88
CA GLY A 50 -15.77 -8.94 -2.17
C GLY A 50 -14.54 -9.83 -2.28
N TRP A 51 -13.61 -9.66 -1.32
CA TRP A 51 -12.34 -10.39 -1.30
C TRP A 51 -12.56 -11.86 -0.90
N ALA A 52 -11.97 -12.78 -1.67
CA ALA A 52 -12.19 -14.21 -1.55
C ALA A 52 -10.89 -14.98 -1.30
N PHE A 53 -11.02 -16.18 -0.75
CA PHE A 53 -9.97 -17.18 -0.61
C PHE A 53 -10.32 -18.35 -1.57
N THR A 54 -9.82 -18.26 -2.80
CA THR A 54 -10.29 -19.06 -3.95
C THR A 54 -9.53 -20.36 -4.17
N ASP A 55 -8.22 -20.37 -3.92
CA ASP A 55 -7.39 -21.57 -4.04
C ASP A 55 -7.70 -22.56 -2.92
N GLU A 56 -7.70 -22.06 -1.69
CA GLU A 56 -8.10 -22.77 -0.47
C GLU A 56 -8.80 -21.78 0.47
N PRO A 57 -9.73 -22.24 1.34
CA PRO A 57 -10.28 -21.41 2.40
C PRO A 57 -9.17 -20.82 3.28
N ASP A 58 -9.46 -19.70 3.95
CA ASP A 58 -8.54 -19.11 4.91
C ASP A 58 -8.04 -20.18 5.93
N PRO A 59 -6.71 -20.36 6.08
CA PRO A 59 -6.15 -21.42 6.92
C PRO A 59 -6.39 -21.24 8.41
N LEU A 60 -6.84 -20.05 8.87
CA LEU A 60 -7.10 -19.81 10.28
C LEU A 60 -8.53 -20.14 10.70
N GLU A 61 -9.50 -19.54 10.03
CA GLU A 61 -10.91 -19.56 10.42
C GLU A 61 -11.78 -20.31 9.40
N GLY A 62 -11.22 -20.69 8.25
CA GLY A 62 -11.93 -21.40 7.18
C GLY A 62 -12.84 -20.50 6.35
N PHE A 63 -12.62 -19.19 6.34
CA PHE A 63 -13.42 -18.25 5.54
C PHE A 63 -13.23 -18.50 4.04
N GLU A 64 -14.32 -18.45 3.28
CA GLU A 64 -14.30 -18.41 1.81
C GLU A 64 -14.24 -16.95 1.31
N PHE A 65 -14.81 -16.02 2.07
CA PHE A 65 -14.80 -14.59 1.79
C PHE A 65 -14.42 -13.79 3.03
N LEU A 66 -13.65 -12.71 2.85
CA LEU A 66 -13.28 -11.81 3.93
C LEU A 66 -14.50 -11.14 4.58
N ALA A 67 -15.63 -11.06 3.87
CA ALA A 67 -16.91 -10.59 4.41
C ALA A 67 -17.38 -11.41 5.63
N GLU A 68 -16.94 -12.66 5.76
CA GLU A 68 -17.24 -13.50 6.92
C GLU A 68 -16.53 -13.01 8.18
N ALA A 69 -15.29 -12.54 8.09
CA ALA A 69 -14.57 -11.93 9.21
C ALA A 69 -15.29 -10.66 9.71
N TYR A 70 -15.81 -9.84 8.79
CA TYR A 70 -16.61 -8.66 9.13
C TYR A 70 -17.92 -9.04 9.81
N ARG A 71 -18.70 -9.96 9.24
CA ARG A 71 -19.95 -10.46 9.83
C ARG A 71 -19.73 -11.15 11.19
N LYS A 72 -18.59 -11.83 11.37
CA LYS A 72 -18.23 -12.46 12.64
C LYS A 72 -17.90 -11.43 13.72
N SER A 73 -17.31 -10.30 13.33
CA SER A 73 -16.99 -9.19 14.24
C SER A 73 -18.22 -8.35 14.60
N ASP A 74 -19.10 -8.16 13.63
CA ASP A 74 -20.36 -7.42 13.75
C ASP A 74 -21.39 -8.01 12.76
N PRO A 75 -22.40 -8.77 13.24
CA PRO A 75 -23.43 -9.38 12.40
C PRO A 75 -24.26 -8.36 11.61
N GLU A 76 -24.34 -7.12 12.09
CA GLU A 76 -25.10 -6.02 11.48
C GLU A 76 -24.17 -5.10 10.65
N PHE A 77 -22.96 -5.56 10.30
CA PHE A 77 -22.00 -4.75 9.56
C PHE A 77 -22.55 -4.29 8.20
N GLU A 78 -22.81 -2.99 8.10
CA GLU A 78 -23.16 -2.30 6.86
C GLU A 78 -21.99 -1.43 6.40
N GLY A 79 -21.14 -1.99 5.53
CA GLY A 79 -19.96 -1.26 5.07
C GLY A 79 -19.20 -1.94 3.95
N ARG A 80 -18.08 -1.32 3.56
CA ARG A 80 -17.16 -1.92 2.59
C ARG A 80 -16.26 -2.93 3.28
N VAL A 81 -16.20 -4.14 2.72
CA VAL A 81 -15.22 -5.17 3.10
C VAL A 81 -13.88 -4.81 2.46
N THR A 82 -12.94 -4.32 3.26
CA THR A 82 -11.64 -3.80 2.79
C THR A 82 -10.48 -4.67 3.25
N VAL A 83 -9.32 -4.49 2.62
CA VAL A 83 -8.01 -4.92 3.13
C VAL A 83 -7.14 -3.67 3.28
N PRO A 84 -6.22 -3.61 4.26
CA PRO A 84 -5.86 -4.67 5.20
C PRO A 84 -6.90 -4.84 6.31
N VAL A 85 -6.89 -6.00 6.96
CA VAL A 85 -7.62 -6.28 8.21
C VAL A 85 -6.64 -6.83 9.22
N LEU A 86 -6.55 -6.20 10.39
CA LEU A 86 -5.89 -6.75 11.57
C LEU A 86 -6.91 -7.54 12.39
N TRP A 87 -6.77 -8.86 12.37
CA TRP A 87 -7.64 -9.83 13.04
C TRP A 87 -7.03 -10.26 14.37
N ASP A 88 -7.84 -10.30 15.42
CA ASP A 88 -7.49 -10.92 16.71
C ASP A 88 -7.99 -12.36 16.71
N ARG A 89 -7.07 -13.32 16.82
CA ARG A 89 -7.38 -14.76 16.83
C ARG A 89 -7.95 -15.24 18.17
N VAL A 90 -7.70 -14.51 19.25
CA VAL A 90 -8.20 -14.84 20.59
C VAL A 90 -9.63 -14.36 20.74
N GLU A 91 -9.88 -13.09 20.40
CA GLU A 91 -11.23 -12.49 20.47
C GLU A 91 -12.08 -12.83 19.23
N GLN A 92 -11.47 -13.46 18.21
CA GLN A 92 -12.08 -13.81 16.93
C GLN A 92 -12.85 -12.65 16.29
N ARG A 93 -12.22 -11.48 16.22
CA ARG A 93 -12.80 -10.26 15.66
C ARG A 93 -11.76 -9.35 15.02
N ILE A 94 -12.24 -8.46 14.16
CA ILE A 94 -11.45 -7.40 13.56
C ILE A 94 -11.10 -6.37 14.64
N VAL A 95 -9.80 -6.07 14.77
CA VAL A 95 -9.27 -5.00 15.62
C VAL A 95 -9.31 -3.68 14.87
N ASN A 96 -8.85 -3.68 13.62
CA ASN A 96 -8.73 -2.49 12.80
C ASN A 96 -8.69 -2.86 11.30
N ASN A 97 -9.18 -1.97 10.43
CA ASN A 97 -9.09 -2.06 8.98
C ASN A 97 -8.62 -0.75 8.30
N GLU A 98 -8.14 0.22 9.08
CA GLU A 98 -7.49 1.45 8.61
C GLU A 98 -5.97 1.24 8.53
N SER A 99 -5.46 1.30 7.30
CA SER A 99 -4.05 1.03 7.00
C SER A 99 -3.06 1.95 7.73
N SER A 100 -3.39 3.23 7.91
CA SER A 100 -2.49 4.19 8.55
C SER A 100 -2.36 3.93 10.05
N GLU A 101 -3.45 3.54 10.71
CA GLU A 101 -3.46 3.17 12.11
C GLU A 101 -2.76 1.84 12.33
N ILE A 102 -3.07 0.82 11.51
CA ILE A 102 -2.41 -0.49 11.59
C ILE A 102 -0.90 -0.33 11.41
N LEU A 103 -0.46 0.45 10.42
CA LEU A 103 0.97 0.73 10.22
C LEU A 103 1.63 1.28 11.49
N ARG A 104 0.99 2.24 12.16
CA ARG A 104 1.53 2.84 13.39
C ARG A 104 1.49 1.88 14.58
N MET A 105 0.47 1.03 14.67
CA MET A 105 0.40 -0.05 15.66
C MET A 105 1.56 -1.04 15.49
N LEU A 106 1.80 -1.51 14.26
CA LEU A 106 2.92 -2.41 13.96
C LEU A 106 4.27 -1.77 14.27
N ASN A 107 4.41 -0.47 13.98
CA ASN A 107 5.65 0.27 14.21
C ASN A 107 6.03 0.37 15.70
N ALA A 108 5.07 0.60 16.59
CA ALA A 108 5.36 0.98 17.99
C ALA A 108 4.88 -0.02 19.06
N GLU A 109 3.73 -0.68 18.84
CA GLU A 109 3.12 -1.50 19.90
C GLU A 109 3.77 -2.90 20.00
N PHE A 110 4.44 -3.35 18.93
CA PHE A 110 5.02 -4.70 18.83
C PHE A 110 6.54 -4.76 19.03
N ASP A 111 7.18 -3.70 19.51
CA ASP A 111 8.66 -3.66 19.68
C ASP A 111 9.20 -4.82 20.52
N ALA A 112 8.45 -5.32 21.51
CA ALA A 112 8.87 -6.45 22.33
C ALA A 112 8.99 -7.78 21.54
N PHE A 113 8.44 -7.85 20.33
CA PHE A 113 8.42 -9.04 19.46
C PHE A 113 9.06 -8.81 18.09
N ALA A 114 9.54 -7.59 17.82
CA ALA A 114 10.19 -7.20 16.59
C ALA A 114 11.66 -7.68 16.56
N GLU A 115 12.15 -8.10 15.40
CA GLU A 115 13.60 -8.28 15.19
C GLU A 115 14.34 -6.95 15.11
N HIS A 116 13.64 -5.88 14.70
CA HIS A 116 14.16 -4.51 14.57
C HIS A 116 13.36 -3.52 15.45
N PRO A 117 13.41 -3.67 16.79
CA PRO A 117 12.69 -2.78 17.70
C PRO A 117 13.21 -1.33 17.66
N GLU A 118 14.45 -1.10 17.26
CA GLU A 118 15.05 0.22 17.12
C GLU A 118 14.56 1.03 15.91
N LEU A 119 13.96 0.35 14.93
CA LEU A 119 13.37 1.03 13.76
C LEU A 119 12.09 1.74 14.17
N ASP A 120 12.09 3.07 14.08
CA ASP A 120 10.92 3.92 14.24
C ASP A 120 10.64 4.69 12.96
N LEU A 121 9.57 4.30 12.26
CA LEU A 121 9.09 4.93 11.03
C LEU A 121 8.28 6.21 11.29
N TYR A 122 7.97 6.53 12.54
CA TYR A 122 7.20 7.72 12.92
C TYR A 122 7.78 8.43 14.18
N PRO A 123 9.07 8.82 14.12
CA PRO A 123 9.80 9.35 15.27
C PRO A 123 9.30 10.73 15.68
N LEU A 124 9.24 10.97 16.99
CA LEU A 124 8.64 12.16 17.59
C LEU A 124 9.13 13.48 16.96
N ALA A 125 10.42 13.57 16.66
CA ALA A 125 11.04 14.77 16.10
C ALA A 125 10.58 15.12 14.68
N LEU A 126 10.10 14.13 13.91
CA LEU A 126 9.72 14.29 12.50
C LEU A 126 8.20 14.26 12.27
N ARG A 127 7.40 13.94 13.30
CA ARG A 127 5.95 13.71 13.15
C ARG A 127 5.20 14.84 12.44
N ALA A 128 5.48 16.09 12.80
CA ALA A 128 4.79 17.23 12.20
C ALA A 128 5.04 17.34 10.68
N GLU A 129 6.29 17.14 10.25
CA GLU A 129 6.64 17.18 8.83
C GLU A 129 6.14 15.93 8.09
N ILE A 130 6.20 14.76 8.74
CA ILE A 130 5.62 13.51 8.22
C ILE A 130 4.12 13.68 7.96
N ASP A 131 3.37 14.22 8.93
CA ASP A 131 1.93 14.42 8.82
C ASP A 131 1.58 15.43 7.71
N GLU A 132 2.34 16.53 7.58
CA GLU A 132 2.16 17.51 6.50
C GLU A 132 2.38 16.88 5.10
N VAL A 133 3.49 16.16 4.92
CA VAL A 133 3.80 15.46 3.66
C VAL A 133 2.73 14.41 3.36
N ASN A 134 2.35 13.63 4.37
CA ASN A 134 1.35 12.57 4.24
C ASN A 134 -0.02 13.07 3.84
N GLU A 135 -0.45 14.22 4.35
CA GLU A 135 -1.75 14.80 3.99
C GLU A 135 -1.78 15.14 2.50
N ARG A 136 -0.74 15.82 1.99
CA ARG A 136 -0.64 16.13 0.56
C ARG A 136 -0.56 14.85 -0.27
N VAL A 137 0.36 13.95 0.05
CA VAL A 137 0.56 12.68 -0.67
C VAL A 137 -0.73 11.85 -0.70
N TYR A 138 -1.46 11.77 0.43
CA TYR A 138 -2.72 11.06 0.46
C TYR A 138 -3.76 11.70 -0.45
N ARG A 139 -4.00 13.01 -0.31
CA ARG A 139 -5.09 13.71 -1.00
C ARG A 139 -4.92 13.74 -2.51
N THR A 140 -3.69 13.98 -2.99
CA THR A 140 -3.41 14.26 -4.40
C THR A 140 -2.71 13.12 -5.14
N ILE A 141 -2.08 12.18 -4.43
CA ILE A 141 -1.36 11.07 -5.06
C ILE A 141 -2.04 9.74 -4.75
N ASN A 142 -2.03 9.29 -3.49
CA ASN A 142 -2.56 7.97 -3.14
C ASN A 142 -4.04 7.83 -3.50
N ASN A 143 -4.86 8.82 -3.14
CA ASN A 143 -6.26 8.88 -3.52
C ASN A 143 -6.47 9.59 -4.86
N GLY A 144 -5.53 10.45 -5.29
CA GLY A 144 -5.63 11.22 -6.54
C GLY A 144 -5.72 10.33 -7.78
N VAL A 145 -4.94 9.25 -7.84
CA VAL A 145 -5.02 8.28 -8.94
C VAL A 145 -6.39 7.60 -9.02
N TYR A 146 -7.05 7.35 -7.88
CA TYR A 146 -8.40 6.78 -7.83
C TYR A 146 -9.45 7.81 -8.24
N LYS A 147 -9.32 9.07 -7.80
CA LYS A 147 -10.20 10.17 -8.24
C LYS A 147 -10.16 10.31 -9.76
N ALA A 148 -8.96 10.25 -10.36
CA ALA A 148 -8.81 10.28 -11.82
C ALA A 148 -9.42 9.04 -12.49
N GLY A 149 -9.06 7.84 -12.03
CA GLY A 149 -9.48 6.59 -12.64
C GLY A 149 -10.98 6.31 -12.58
N PHE A 150 -11.65 6.79 -11.53
CA PHE A 150 -13.10 6.62 -11.31
C PHE A 150 -13.92 7.87 -11.62
N ALA A 151 -13.32 8.91 -12.17
CA ALA A 151 -14.04 10.11 -12.57
C ALA A 151 -15.16 9.78 -13.57
N THR A 152 -16.33 10.36 -13.36
CA THR A 152 -17.51 10.20 -14.23
C THR A 152 -17.74 11.39 -15.17
N SER A 153 -16.91 12.43 -15.07
CA SER A 153 -16.91 13.59 -15.98
C SER A 153 -15.48 13.99 -16.37
N GLN A 154 -15.36 14.69 -17.50
CA GLN A 154 -14.09 15.17 -18.02
C GLN A 154 -13.45 16.22 -17.11
N GLU A 155 -14.26 17.06 -16.48
CA GLU A 155 -13.84 18.12 -15.56
C GLU A 155 -13.23 17.52 -14.29
N ALA A 156 -13.92 16.56 -13.67
CA ALA A 156 -13.43 15.89 -12.46
C ALA A 156 -12.14 15.11 -12.72
N TYR A 157 -12.04 14.46 -13.90
CA TYR A 157 -10.81 13.82 -14.34
C TYR A 157 -9.67 14.83 -14.51
N ALA A 158 -9.92 15.93 -15.21
CA ALA A 158 -8.89 16.94 -15.49
C ALA A 158 -8.37 17.60 -14.20
N GLU A 159 -9.26 17.90 -13.24
CA GLU A 159 -8.88 18.41 -11.92
C GLU A 159 -7.99 17.40 -11.18
N ALA A 160 -8.44 16.14 -11.05
CA ALA A 160 -7.70 15.11 -10.33
C ALA A 160 -6.32 14.83 -10.93
N VAL A 161 -6.23 14.76 -12.27
CA VAL A 161 -4.94 14.55 -12.96
C VAL A 161 -4.03 15.77 -12.80
N SER A 162 -4.56 16.99 -12.87
CA SER A 162 -3.75 18.20 -12.68
C SER A 162 -3.14 18.25 -11.27
N GLU A 163 -3.96 18.06 -10.22
CA GLU A 163 -3.47 18.03 -8.83
C GLU A 163 -2.44 16.91 -8.58
N LEU A 164 -2.65 15.75 -9.20
CA LEU A 164 -1.74 14.61 -9.13
C LEU A 164 -0.36 14.99 -9.70
N PHE A 165 -0.32 15.51 -10.93
CA PHE A 165 0.95 15.82 -11.59
C PHE A 165 1.66 17.02 -10.96
N GLU A 166 0.92 18.03 -10.47
CA GLU A 166 1.52 19.10 -9.64
C GLU A 166 2.19 18.57 -8.37
N SER A 167 1.64 17.49 -7.78
CA SER A 167 2.21 16.88 -6.59
C SER A 167 3.38 15.94 -6.90
N LEU A 168 3.37 15.26 -8.05
CA LEU A 168 4.52 14.50 -8.53
C LEU A 168 5.69 15.43 -8.89
N ASP A 169 5.43 16.59 -9.51
CA ASP A 169 6.43 17.62 -9.79
C ASP A 169 7.06 18.16 -8.50
N TRP A 170 6.23 18.48 -7.50
CA TRP A 170 6.72 18.90 -6.18
C TRP A 170 7.59 17.83 -5.50
N LEU A 171 7.21 16.55 -5.60
CA LEU A 171 8.01 15.45 -5.05
C LEU A 171 9.35 15.30 -5.77
N ASP A 172 9.36 15.39 -7.09
CA ASP A 172 10.60 15.28 -7.88
C ASP A 172 11.58 16.41 -7.53
N GLU A 173 11.09 17.65 -7.41
CA GLU A 173 11.88 18.80 -6.96
C GLU A 173 12.39 18.68 -5.52
N ARG A 174 11.61 18.04 -4.64
CA ARG A 174 12.01 17.76 -3.25
C ARG A 174 13.10 16.70 -3.23
N LEU A 175 12.89 15.58 -3.92
CA LEU A 175 13.79 14.43 -3.99
C LEU A 175 15.07 14.68 -4.81
N ALA A 176 15.14 15.81 -5.52
CA ALA A 176 16.36 16.33 -6.10
C ALA A 176 17.41 16.77 -5.05
N ARG A 177 16.95 17.12 -3.84
CA ARG A 177 17.77 17.76 -2.80
C ARG A 177 18.04 16.89 -1.58
N GLN A 178 17.26 15.83 -1.40
CA GLN A 178 17.33 14.94 -0.24
C GLN A 178 16.96 13.53 -0.66
N ARG A 179 17.48 12.53 0.06
CA ARG A 179 17.31 11.12 -0.30
C ARG A 179 15.86 10.64 -0.11
N TYR A 180 15.21 11.01 0.98
CA TYR A 180 13.86 10.58 1.38
C TYR A 180 12.90 11.75 1.57
N LEU A 181 11.63 11.45 1.84
CA LEU A 181 10.61 12.49 1.99
C LEU A 181 10.81 13.34 3.24
N VAL A 182 11.20 12.76 4.37
CA VAL A 182 11.40 13.47 5.64
C VAL A 182 12.59 12.88 6.39
N GLY A 183 13.59 13.71 6.70
CA GLY A 183 14.83 13.24 7.34
C GLY A 183 15.76 12.47 6.38
N SER A 184 16.71 11.72 6.95
CA SER A 184 17.77 11.00 6.23
C SER A 184 17.57 9.49 6.13
N GLN A 185 16.43 8.97 6.63
CA GLN A 185 16.05 7.56 6.59
C GLN A 185 14.60 7.44 6.12
N PRO A 186 14.17 6.31 5.51
CA PRO A 186 12.78 6.09 5.17
C PRO A 186 11.87 6.17 6.40
N THR A 187 10.78 6.90 6.29
CA THR A 187 9.72 7.03 7.30
C THR A 187 8.41 6.41 6.79
N GLU A 188 7.35 6.43 7.59
CA GLU A 188 6.02 6.02 7.11
C GLU A 188 5.56 6.82 5.87
N ALA A 189 6.05 8.06 5.69
CA ALA A 189 5.72 8.86 4.51
C ALA A 189 6.25 8.22 3.24
N ASP A 190 7.48 7.71 3.28
CA ASP A 190 8.14 7.10 2.13
C ASP A 190 7.42 5.83 1.70
N TRP A 191 7.07 4.97 2.65
CA TRP A 191 6.35 3.72 2.40
C TRP A 191 4.90 3.94 1.96
N ARG A 192 4.24 5.01 2.46
CA ARG A 192 2.90 5.41 1.98
C ARG A 192 2.92 5.90 0.54
N LEU A 193 4.00 6.57 0.11
CA LEU A 193 4.19 6.99 -1.28
C LEU A 193 4.59 5.82 -2.18
N PHE A 194 5.54 4.99 -1.73
CA PHE A 194 6.08 3.83 -2.46
C PHE A 194 4.98 2.94 -3.01
N THR A 195 3.97 2.60 -2.20
CA THR A 195 2.91 1.71 -2.63
C THR A 195 2.06 2.26 -3.77
N THR A 196 2.02 3.58 -3.96
CA THR A 196 1.42 4.19 -5.16
C THR A 196 2.40 4.22 -6.33
N LEU A 197 3.66 4.62 -6.12
CA LEU A 197 4.66 4.73 -7.19
C LEU A 197 4.93 3.39 -7.88
N ILE A 198 5.08 2.31 -7.11
CA ILE A 198 5.35 0.96 -7.64
C ILE A 198 4.21 0.43 -8.54
N ARG A 199 3.00 0.97 -8.39
CA ARG A 199 1.82 0.62 -9.20
C ARG A 199 1.58 1.61 -10.36
N PHE A 200 2.27 2.73 -10.38
CA PHE A 200 1.93 3.84 -11.25
C PHE A 200 2.09 3.49 -12.73
N ASP A 201 3.27 3.04 -13.13
CA ASP A 201 3.55 2.75 -14.53
C ASP A 201 2.84 1.49 -15.03
N VAL A 202 2.64 0.50 -14.16
CA VAL A 202 2.00 -0.79 -14.47
C VAL A 202 0.48 -0.76 -14.48
N VAL A 203 -0.14 0.22 -13.80
CA VAL A 203 -1.59 0.33 -13.69
C VAL A 203 -2.05 1.75 -13.93
N TYR A 204 -1.64 2.72 -13.10
CA TYR A 204 -2.29 4.03 -13.06
C TYR A 204 -2.12 4.86 -14.33
N VAL A 205 -0.98 4.73 -15.02
CA VAL A 205 -0.74 5.38 -16.32
C VAL A 205 -1.79 4.95 -17.34
N GLY A 206 -2.00 3.65 -17.51
CA GLY A 206 -2.95 3.13 -18.50
C GLY A 206 -4.38 3.07 -17.97
N HIS A 207 -4.60 2.27 -16.94
CA HIS A 207 -5.93 1.91 -16.41
C HIS A 207 -6.68 3.13 -15.89
N PHE A 208 -6.01 3.96 -15.09
CA PHE A 208 -6.57 5.20 -14.53
C PHE A 208 -6.27 6.45 -15.36
N LYS A 209 -5.65 6.28 -16.53
CA LYS A 209 -5.32 7.36 -17.48
C LYS A 209 -4.45 8.47 -16.86
N CYS A 210 -3.69 8.18 -15.80
CA CYS A 210 -2.76 9.13 -15.20
C CYS A 210 -1.49 9.25 -16.05
N ASN A 211 -1.61 9.78 -17.27
CA ASN A 211 -0.66 9.52 -18.36
C ASN A 211 0.06 10.76 -18.92
N LEU A 212 0.17 11.86 -18.16
CA LEU A 212 0.98 12.99 -18.61
C LEU A 212 2.47 12.62 -18.67
N ARG A 213 2.96 11.85 -17.70
CA ARG A 213 4.32 11.28 -17.60
C ARG A 213 4.26 9.96 -16.81
N ARG A 214 5.20 9.05 -17.07
CA ARG A 214 5.44 7.86 -16.23
C ARG A 214 6.35 8.22 -15.06
N ILE A 215 6.39 7.43 -13.99
CA ILE A 215 7.40 7.57 -12.93
C ILE A 215 8.80 7.37 -13.51
N ALA A 216 8.98 6.46 -14.47
CA ALA A 216 10.23 6.28 -15.20
C ALA A 216 10.72 7.54 -15.95
N ASP A 217 9.84 8.51 -16.25
CA ASP A 217 10.19 9.74 -16.96
C ASP A 217 10.65 10.87 -16.00
N TYR A 218 10.54 10.67 -14.68
CA TYR A 218 10.99 11.65 -13.68
C TYR A 218 12.44 11.37 -13.25
N PRO A 219 13.32 12.38 -13.29
CA PRO A 219 14.75 12.20 -13.01
C PRO A 219 15.03 11.78 -11.56
N HIS A 220 14.27 12.26 -10.57
CA HIS A 220 14.55 11.98 -9.16
C HIS A 220 13.58 10.94 -8.58
N LEU A 221 12.29 11.00 -8.94
CA LEU A 221 11.28 10.03 -8.49
C LEU A 221 11.59 8.60 -8.97
N SER A 222 12.09 8.42 -10.18
CA SER A 222 12.47 7.08 -10.69
C SER A 222 13.63 6.46 -9.91
N GLY A 223 14.63 7.27 -9.54
CA GLY A 223 15.71 6.85 -8.66
C GLY A 223 15.20 6.54 -7.25
N TYR A 224 14.32 7.38 -6.71
CA TYR A 224 13.73 7.18 -5.38
C TYR A 224 12.91 5.90 -5.28
N LEU A 225 12.09 5.60 -6.30
CA LEU A 225 11.35 4.34 -6.37
C LEU A 225 12.29 3.12 -6.34
N ARG A 226 13.40 3.18 -7.09
CA ARG A 226 14.40 2.11 -7.14
C ARG A 226 15.16 1.96 -5.82
N ASP A 227 15.55 3.07 -5.19
CA ASP A 227 16.20 3.08 -3.87
C ASP A 227 15.34 2.38 -2.81
N LEU A 228 14.03 2.67 -2.77
CA LEU A 228 13.12 1.97 -1.86
C LEU A 228 12.86 0.52 -2.25
N TYR A 229 12.71 0.22 -3.53
CA TYR A 229 12.48 -1.15 -4.02
C TYR A 229 13.67 -2.08 -3.70
N GLN A 230 14.89 -1.54 -3.74
CA GLN A 230 16.13 -2.27 -3.49
C GLN A 230 16.49 -2.37 -2.00
N GLN A 231 15.70 -1.78 -1.09
CA GLN A 231 15.86 -2.04 0.35
C GLN A 231 15.66 -3.54 0.64
N PRO A 232 16.44 -4.13 1.57
CA PRO A 232 16.42 -5.58 1.81
C PRO A 232 15.01 -6.16 2.02
N GLY A 233 14.62 -7.08 1.13
CA GLY A 233 13.34 -7.81 1.16
C GLY A 233 12.10 -7.01 0.72
N ILE A 234 12.21 -5.72 0.39
CA ILE A 234 11.05 -4.94 -0.10
C ILE A 234 10.57 -5.44 -1.46
N SER A 235 11.46 -5.89 -2.34
CA SER A 235 11.07 -6.46 -3.64
C SER A 235 10.17 -7.68 -3.49
N GLU A 236 10.31 -8.45 -2.40
CA GLU A 236 9.51 -9.65 -2.10
C GLU A 236 8.07 -9.32 -1.69
N THR A 237 7.80 -8.08 -1.26
CA THR A 237 6.44 -7.62 -0.94
C THR A 237 5.66 -7.18 -2.18
N VAL A 238 6.30 -7.15 -3.36
CA VAL A 238 5.72 -6.67 -4.62
C VAL A 238 5.38 -7.83 -5.56
N ASP A 239 4.09 -8.05 -5.80
CA ASP A 239 3.61 -9.00 -6.81
C ASP A 239 2.89 -8.27 -7.95
N PHE A 240 3.58 -8.17 -9.10
CA PHE A 240 3.03 -7.51 -10.29
C PHE A 240 1.90 -8.29 -10.96
N ASP A 241 1.82 -9.61 -10.81
CA ASP A 241 0.69 -10.39 -11.33
C ASP A 241 -0.57 -10.06 -10.53
N HIS A 242 -0.50 -10.14 -9.19
CA HIS A 242 -1.59 -9.76 -8.31
C HIS A 242 -2.03 -8.32 -8.56
N ILE A 243 -1.08 -7.38 -8.60
CA ILE A 243 -1.35 -5.97 -8.91
C ILE A 243 -2.11 -5.87 -10.24
N LYS A 244 -1.57 -6.36 -11.34
CA LYS A 244 -2.17 -6.10 -12.65
C LYS A 244 -3.50 -6.83 -12.82
N ARG A 245 -3.60 -8.10 -12.42
CA ARG A 245 -4.86 -8.86 -12.50
C ARG A 245 -5.95 -8.19 -11.68
N HIS A 246 -5.65 -7.73 -10.47
CA HIS A 246 -6.64 -7.03 -9.66
C HIS A 246 -7.23 -5.84 -10.40
N TYR A 247 -6.41 -4.88 -10.84
CA TYR A 247 -6.94 -3.65 -11.41
C TYR A 247 -7.60 -3.86 -12.78
N TYR A 248 -6.99 -4.64 -13.65
CA TYR A 248 -7.47 -4.80 -15.03
C TYR A 248 -8.65 -5.78 -15.15
N VAL A 249 -8.80 -6.74 -14.23
CA VAL A 249 -9.89 -7.73 -14.27
C VAL A 249 -11.08 -7.32 -13.39
N THR A 250 -10.84 -6.75 -12.20
CA THR A 250 -11.91 -6.37 -11.24
C THR A 250 -12.70 -5.15 -11.69
N HIS A 251 -12.05 -4.16 -12.30
CA HIS A 251 -12.69 -2.89 -12.67
C HIS A 251 -13.35 -2.96 -14.06
N ASP A 252 -14.33 -3.83 -14.21
CA ASP A 252 -15.06 -4.07 -15.46
C ASP A 252 -15.69 -2.80 -16.07
N LYS A 253 -16.11 -1.84 -15.24
CA LYS A 253 -16.60 -0.53 -15.71
C LYS A 253 -15.54 0.31 -16.42
N ILE A 254 -14.26 0.15 -16.05
CA ILE A 254 -13.13 0.86 -16.68
C ILE A 254 -12.55 0.03 -17.82
N ASN A 255 -12.43 -1.29 -17.62
CA ASN A 255 -11.89 -2.24 -18.59
C ASN A 255 -12.85 -3.43 -18.82
N PRO A 256 -13.89 -3.28 -19.64
CA PRO A 256 -14.89 -4.33 -19.86
C PRO A 256 -14.31 -5.62 -20.46
N THR A 257 -13.21 -5.51 -21.20
CA THR A 257 -12.55 -6.64 -21.85
C THR A 257 -11.78 -7.53 -20.88
N ARG A 258 -11.47 -7.02 -19.67
CA ARG A 258 -10.64 -7.67 -18.65
C ARG A 258 -9.23 -8.06 -19.14
N VAL A 259 -8.79 -7.51 -20.27
CA VAL A 259 -7.45 -7.75 -20.80
C VAL A 259 -6.43 -7.08 -19.90
N VAL A 260 -5.41 -7.84 -19.52
CA VAL A 260 -4.27 -7.37 -18.71
C VAL A 260 -3.11 -7.01 -19.66
N PRO A 261 -2.61 -5.76 -19.65
CA PRO A 261 -1.46 -5.39 -20.48
C PRO A 261 -0.21 -6.18 -20.13
N LEU A 262 0.62 -6.53 -21.11
CA LEU A 262 1.89 -7.21 -20.86
C LEU A 262 2.94 -6.28 -20.22
N GLY A 263 3.03 -5.04 -20.70
CA GLY A 263 4.00 -4.07 -20.21
C GLY A 263 3.57 -3.29 -18.97
N PRO A 264 4.31 -2.23 -18.64
CA PRO A 264 5.66 -1.93 -19.14
C PRO A 264 6.71 -2.91 -18.60
N ALA A 265 7.86 -3.01 -19.28
CA ALA A 265 9.06 -3.57 -18.66
C ALA A 265 9.59 -2.55 -17.64
N LEU A 266 9.97 -3.00 -16.45
CA LEU A 266 10.50 -2.15 -15.39
C LEU A 266 11.97 -2.50 -15.13
N GLU A 267 12.81 -1.49 -14.97
CA GLU A 267 14.23 -1.66 -14.63
C GLU A 267 14.46 -1.32 -13.14
N LEU A 268 13.71 -2.00 -12.26
CA LEU A 268 13.72 -1.66 -10.83
C LEU A 268 15.03 -2.00 -10.12
N ASP A 269 15.79 -2.97 -10.63
CA ASP A 269 17.09 -3.38 -10.11
C ASP A 269 18.27 -2.55 -10.65
N ALA A 270 18.01 -1.59 -11.56
CA ALA A 270 19.06 -0.73 -12.08
C ALA A 270 19.59 0.21 -10.98
N PRO A 271 20.90 0.53 -10.95
CA PRO A 271 21.48 1.43 -9.95
C PRO A 271 20.75 2.78 -9.89
N HIS A 272 20.41 3.23 -8.69
CA HIS A 272 19.66 4.47 -8.48
C HIS A 272 20.54 5.70 -8.21
N GLY A 273 21.77 5.52 -7.69
CA GLY A 273 22.73 6.61 -7.48
C GLY A 273 22.28 7.66 -6.45
N ARG A 274 21.50 7.24 -5.45
CA ARG A 274 20.92 8.13 -4.43
C ARG A 274 21.69 8.10 -3.10
N GLU A 275 22.70 7.25 -3.00
CA GLU A 275 23.58 7.08 -1.86
C GLU A 275 24.41 8.34 -1.57
N GLU A 276 24.60 9.20 -2.58
CA GLU A 276 25.33 10.47 -2.48
C GLU A 276 24.47 11.61 -1.89
N LEU A 277 23.14 11.42 -1.79
CA LEU A 277 22.21 12.38 -1.21
C LEU A 277 22.08 12.13 0.30
N ALA A 278 22.08 13.22 1.06
CA ALA A 278 21.81 13.22 2.50
C ALA A 278 20.32 13.00 2.82
#